data_AF-A0A1Q3D2K6-F1
#
_entry.id   AF-A0A1Q3D2K6-F1
#
_cell.length_a   1.000
_cell.length_b   1.000
_cell.length_c   1.000
_cell.angle_alpha   90.00
_cell.angle_beta   90.00
_cell.angle_gamma   90.00
#
_symmetry.space_group_name_H-M   'P 1'
#
loop_
_entity.id
_entity.type
_entity.pdbx_description
1 polymer ?
#
loop_
_entity_poly.entity_id
_entity_poly.type
_entity_poly.pdbx_seq_one_letter_code
_entity_poly.pdbx_strand_id
1 'polypeptide(L)'
;KNKTGFIDGFCEKPSENSPLLHQWERCNAIVLSWIMNTVSKELFNGIVYSTNAQSVWKDLKERFDKVNGSRIFSIQREIGTLVQGNMTIFVYFTKLRQLWDEYASLVTLPSCGCATSIAYLEHDQQQKLLQFLMGLSESYGGIRS
;
A
#
# COMPACT_ATOMS: atom_id res chain seq x y z
N LYS A 1 -9.06 11.39 20.39
CA LYS A 1 -8.89 10.04 19.80
C LYS A 1 -9.59 9.87 18.44
N ASN A 2 -10.23 10.89 17.84
CA ASN A 2 -11.00 10.75 16.58
C ASN A 2 -10.37 11.53 15.40
N LYS A 3 -9.04 11.68 15.38
CA LYS A 3 -8.34 12.55 14.42
C LYS A 3 -8.36 11.98 12.99
N THR A 4 -8.36 10.65 12.86
CA THR A 4 -8.47 9.95 11.57
C THR A 4 -9.85 10.10 10.93
N GLY A 5 -10.90 10.31 11.72
CA GLY A 5 -12.25 10.55 11.18
C GLY A 5 -12.36 11.80 10.29
N PHE A 6 -11.50 12.81 10.51
CA PHE A 6 -11.42 14.00 9.64
C PHE A 6 -10.70 13.73 8.31
N ILE A 7 -9.93 12.64 8.24
CA ILE A 7 -9.17 12.20 7.07
C ILE A 7 -10.01 11.23 6.23
N ASP A 8 -10.70 10.30 6.90
CA ASP A 8 -11.49 9.24 6.27
C ASP A 8 -12.91 9.71 5.90
N GLY A 9 -13.32 10.90 6.34
CA GLY A 9 -14.65 11.47 6.08
C GLY A 9 -15.72 11.09 7.09
N PHE A 10 -15.40 10.27 8.09
CA PHE A 10 -16.33 9.89 9.15
C PHE A 10 -16.77 11.08 10.03
N CYS A 11 -15.91 12.11 10.15
CA CYS A 11 -16.25 13.37 10.80
C CYS A 11 -16.66 14.40 9.75
N GLU A 12 -17.90 14.31 9.28
CA GLU A 12 -18.46 15.25 8.30
C GLU A 12 -18.57 16.68 8.85
N LYS A 13 -18.43 17.66 7.97
CA LYS A 13 -18.58 19.06 8.31
C LYS A 13 -20.05 19.32 8.75
N PRO A 14 -20.29 19.81 9.98
CA PRO A 14 -21.63 20.16 10.42
C PRO A 14 -22.24 21.30 9.60
N SER A 15 -23.57 21.45 9.65
CA SER A 15 -24.26 22.59 9.05
C SER A 15 -23.81 23.92 9.66
N GLU A 16 -23.99 25.02 8.92
CA GLU A 16 -23.52 26.36 9.33
C GLU A 16 -24.12 26.82 10.67
N ASN A 17 -25.33 26.37 10.98
CA ASN A 17 -26.05 26.71 12.22
C ASN A 17 -25.72 25.78 13.39
N SER A 18 -24.82 24.81 13.21
CA SER A 18 -24.50 23.83 14.24
C SER A 18 -23.58 24.42 15.30
N PRO A 19 -23.87 24.23 16.61
CA PRO A 19 -22.95 24.65 17.67
C PRO A 19 -21.61 23.88 17.63
N LEU A 20 -21.54 22.77 16.89
CA LEU A 20 -20.33 21.95 16.75
C LEU A 20 -19.41 22.43 15.63
N LEU A 21 -19.83 23.39 14.79
CA LEU A 21 -19.06 23.84 13.63
C LEU A 21 -17.68 24.37 14.03
N HIS A 22 -17.61 25.27 15.01
CA HIS A 22 -16.33 25.83 15.48
C HIS A 22 -15.39 24.76 16.04
N GLN A 23 -15.94 23.76 16.73
CA GLN A 23 -15.16 22.64 17.26
C GLN A 23 -14.61 21.77 16.12
N TRP A 24 -15.42 21.54 15.08
CA TRP A 24 -15.01 20.83 13.89
C TRP A 24 -13.91 21.59 13.14
N GLU A 25 -14.06 22.89 12.91
CA GLU A 25 -13.08 23.74 12.23
C GLU A 25 -11.73 23.73 12.93
N ARG A 26 -11.73 23.81 14.27
CA ARG A 26 -10.49 23.73 15.06
C ARG A 26 -9.81 22.37 14.91
N CYS A 27 -10.56 21.28 14.96
CA CYS A 27 -10.00 19.94 14.77
C CYS A 27 -9.45 19.75 13.36
N ASN A 28 -10.19 20.20 12.34
CA ASN A 28 -9.78 20.16 10.94
C ASN A 28 -8.50 20.97 10.70
N ALA A 29 -8.39 22.19 11.26
CA ALA A 29 -7.18 23.02 11.15
C ALA A 29 -5.95 22.35 11.79
N ILE A 30 -6.14 21.67 12.93
CA ILE A 30 -5.07 20.90 13.57
C ILE A 30 -4.60 19.75 12.66
N VAL A 31 -5.53 18.99 12.07
CA VAL A 31 -5.18 17.88 11.16
C VAL A 31 -4.48 18.41 9.91
N LEU A 32 -4.98 19.51 9.32
CA LEU A 32 -4.31 20.19 8.20
C LEU A 32 -2.87 20.59 8.57
N SER A 33 -2.66 21.15 9.75
CA SER A 33 -1.32 21.54 10.19
C SER A 33 -0.37 20.33 10.28
N TRP A 34 -0.84 19.16 10.72
CA TRP A 34 0.00 17.97 10.73
C TRP A 34 0.35 17.51 9.32
N ILE A 35 -0.63 17.49 8.41
CA ILE A 35 -0.38 17.13 7.01
C ILE A 35 0.66 18.10 6.42
N MET A 36 0.43 19.41 6.53
CA MET A 36 1.33 20.45 6.03
C MET A 36 2.75 20.35 6.59
N ASN A 37 2.91 19.97 7.86
CA ASN A 37 4.22 19.82 8.50
C ASN A 37 4.96 18.52 8.14
N THR A 38 4.29 17.58 7.46
CA THR A 38 4.87 16.27 7.10
C THR A 38 5.24 16.15 5.62
N VAL A 39 4.77 17.05 4.78
CA VAL A 39 5.05 17.04 3.33
C VAL A 39 6.27 17.90 2.99
N SER A 40 6.86 17.65 1.81
CA SER A 40 7.96 18.49 1.31
C SER A 40 7.46 19.91 0.98
N LYS A 41 8.39 20.87 0.87
CA LYS A 41 8.07 22.29 0.58
C LYS A 41 7.33 22.47 -0.74
N GLU A 42 7.65 21.64 -1.73
CA GLU A 42 7.03 21.65 -3.06
C GLU A 42 5.55 21.27 -2.97
N LEU A 43 5.22 20.27 -2.15
CA LEU A 43 3.84 19.83 -1.91
C LEU A 43 3.07 20.79 -1.02
N PHE A 44 3.74 21.36 0.00
CA PHE A 44 3.17 22.37 0.88
C PHE A 44 2.55 23.53 0.09
N ASN A 45 3.26 24.07 -0.90
CA ASN A 45 2.79 25.19 -1.71
C ASN A 45 1.49 24.88 -2.46
N GLY A 46 1.26 23.62 -2.83
CA GLY A 46 0.02 23.18 -3.48
C GLY A 46 -1.17 23.03 -2.52
N ILE A 47 -0.93 22.90 -1.20
CA ILE A 47 -1.97 22.59 -0.22
C ILE A 47 -2.20 23.70 0.81
N VAL A 48 -1.32 24.71 0.91
CA VAL A 48 -1.33 25.75 1.96
C VAL A 48 -2.64 26.54 2.07
N TYR A 49 -3.35 26.74 0.96
CA TYR A 49 -4.64 27.44 0.93
C TYR A 49 -5.85 26.53 1.17
N SER A 50 -5.63 25.24 1.39
CA SER A 50 -6.72 24.28 1.59
C SER A 50 -7.34 24.43 2.98
N THR A 51 -8.67 24.43 3.02
CA THR A 51 -9.43 24.58 4.26
C THR A 51 -10.03 23.27 4.76
N ASN A 52 -9.83 22.16 4.06
CA ASN A 52 -10.37 20.85 4.41
C ASN A 52 -9.25 19.77 4.39
N ALA A 53 -9.00 19.17 5.55
CA ALA A 53 -8.02 18.10 5.73
C ALA A 53 -8.32 16.87 4.86
N GLN A 54 -9.59 16.49 4.75
CA GLN A 54 -10.04 15.36 3.96
C GLN A 54 -9.72 15.54 2.48
N SER A 55 -9.98 16.74 1.94
CA SER A 55 -9.72 17.06 0.53
C SER A 55 -8.22 17.00 0.22
N VAL A 56 -7.39 17.58 1.09
CA VAL A 56 -5.92 17.52 0.96
C VAL A 56 -5.44 16.07 1.00
N TRP A 57 -5.93 15.29 1.96
CA TRP A 57 -5.56 13.89 2.07
C TRP A 57 -5.97 13.07 0.84
N LYS A 58 -7.17 13.32 0.30
CA LYS A 58 -7.66 12.64 -0.91
C LYS A 58 -6.82 12.98 -2.13
N ASP A 59 -6.42 14.24 -2.32
CA ASP A 59 -5.54 14.66 -3.43
C ASP A 59 -4.14 14.04 -3.30
N LEU A 60 -3.56 14.06 -2.08
CA LEU A 60 -2.28 13.39 -1.82
C LEU A 60 -2.38 11.89 -2.08
N LYS A 61 -3.47 11.25 -1.64
CA LYS A 61 -3.73 9.84 -1.95
C LYS A 61 -3.85 9.65 -3.45
N GLU A 62 -4.68 10.38 -4.19
CA GLU A 62 -4.82 10.18 -5.63
C GLU A 62 -3.49 10.36 -6.40
N ARG A 63 -2.65 11.32 -6.00
CA ARG A 63 -1.36 11.60 -6.65
C ARG A 63 -0.27 10.58 -6.28
N PHE A 64 -0.19 10.19 -5.02
CA PHE A 64 0.90 9.39 -4.46
C PHE A 64 0.53 7.94 -4.13
N ASP A 65 -0.75 7.58 -4.12
CA ASP A 65 -1.20 6.18 -4.07
C ASP A 65 -0.89 5.47 -5.41
N LYS A 66 -0.58 6.23 -6.49
CA LYS A 66 0.10 5.74 -7.70
C LYS A 66 1.48 5.13 -7.41
N VAL A 67 2.10 5.47 -6.28
CA VAL A 67 3.34 4.82 -5.83
C VAL A 67 3.11 3.31 -5.68
N ASN A 68 1.91 2.86 -5.30
CA ASN A 68 1.59 1.43 -5.26
C ASN A 68 1.81 0.78 -6.62
N GLY A 69 1.37 1.40 -7.72
CA GLY A 69 1.57 0.85 -9.07
C GLY A 69 3.05 0.76 -9.47
N SER A 70 3.82 1.82 -9.23
CA SER A 70 5.27 1.82 -9.53
C SER A 70 6.05 0.83 -8.65
N ARG A 71 5.68 0.71 -7.38
CA ARG A 71 6.32 -0.21 -6.44
C ARG A 71 5.91 -1.65 -6.72
N ILE A 72 4.64 -1.90 -7.03
CA ILE A 72 4.14 -3.19 -7.53
C ILE A 72 4.95 -3.62 -8.75
N PHE A 73 5.14 -2.73 -9.74
CA PHE A 73 5.96 -3.04 -10.90
C PHE A 73 7.41 -3.37 -10.54
N SER A 74 8.04 -2.58 -9.66
CA SER A 74 9.41 -2.85 -9.17
C SER A 74 9.49 -4.23 -8.51
N ILE A 75 8.58 -4.54 -7.58
CA ILE A 75 8.54 -5.82 -6.87
C ILE A 75 8.33 -6.98 -7.84
N GLN A 76 7.41 -6.86 -8.79
CA GLN A 76 7.17 -7.89 -9.81
C GLN A 76 8.43 -8.14 -10.66
N ARG A 77 9.16 -7.08 -11.02
CA ARG A 77 10.44 -7.19 -11.72
C ARG A 77 11.51 -7.83 -10.85
N GLU A 78 11.60 -7.45 -9.58
CA GLU A 78 12.54 -8.04 -8.62
C GLU A 78 12.28 -9.54 -8.44
N ILE A 79 11.01 -9.94 -8.25
CA ILE A 79 10.60 -11.35 -8.17
C ILE A 79 10.98 -12.10 -9.45
N GLY A 80 10.62 -11.57 -10.62
CA GLY A 80 10.85 -12.24 -11.90
C GLY A 80 12.32 -12.33 -12.33
N THR A 81 13.20 -11.53 -11.73
CA THR A 81 14.65 -11.54 -12.03
C THR A 81 15.50 -12.13 -10.91
N LEU A 82 14.91 -12.44 -9.76
CA LEU A 82 15.62 -13.03 -8.63
C LEU A 82 15.96 -14.49 -8.93
N VAL A 83 17.25 -14.79 -8.94
CA VAL A 83 17.78 -16.15 -9.07
C VAL A 83 18.56 -16.52 -7.81
N GLN A 84 18.59 -17.81 -7.48
CA GLN A 84 19.32 -18.35 -6.34
C GLN A 84 20.81 -17.98 -6.42
N GLY A 85 21.43 -18.15 -7.59
CA GLY A 85 22.86 -17.92 -7.78
C GLY A 85 23.70 -18.71 -6.76
N ASN A 86 24.57 -18.01 -6.03
CA ASN A 86 25.42 -18.59 -4.99
C ASN A 86 24.77 -18.58 -3.59
N MET A 87 23.49 -18.19 -3.47
CA MET A 87 22.79 -18.17 -2.19
C MET A 87 22.36 -19.58 -1.79
N THR A 88 22.30 -19.83 -0.48
CA THR A 88 21.61 -21.02 0.02
C THR A 88 20.11 -20.94 -0.32
N ILE A 89 19.45 -22.09 -0.46
CA ILE A 89 17.99 -22.14 -0.70
C ILE A 89 17.24 -21.31 0.35
N PHE A 90 17.64 -21.41 1.61
CA PHE A 90 17.03 -20.65 2.70
C PHE A 90 17.08 -19.14 2.46
N VAL A 91 18.27 -18.59 2.16
CA VAL A 91 18.44 -17.15 1.93
C VAL A 91 17.66 -16.70 0.70
N TYR A 92 17.69 -17.48 -0.38
CA TYR A 92 16.91 -17.20 -1.59
C TYR A 92 15.41 -17.18 -1.32
N PHE A 93 14.89 -18.20 -0.64
CA PHE A 93 13.47 -18.28 -0.27
C PHE A 93 13.06 -17.13 0.66
N THR A 94 13.88 -16.77 1.64
CA THR A 94 13.59 -15.64 2.54
C THR A 94 13.47 -14.33 1.77
N LYS A 95 14.33 -14.08 0.78
CA LYS A 95 14.22 -12.89 -0.08
C LYS A 95 12.94 -12.89 -0.91
N LEU A 96 12.59 -14.02 -1.55
CA LEU A 96 11.33 -14.15 -2.27
C LEU A 96 10.13 -13.90 -1.36
N ARG A 97 10.13 -14.47 -0.16
CA ARG A 97 9.06 -14.28 0.82
C ARG A 97 8.88 -12.81 1.21
N GLN A 98 9.98 -12.08 1.43
CA GLN A 98 9.92 -10.65 1.73
C GLN A 98 9.26 -9.86 0.59
N LEU A 99 9.61 -10.17 -0.66
CA LEU A 99 9.00 -9.53 -1.83
C LEU A 99 7.51 -9.87 -1.96
N TRP A 100 7.11 -11.12 -1.70
CA TRP A 100 5.70 -11.53 -1.68
C TRP A 100 4.90 -10.86 -0.58
N ASP A 101 5.45 -10.76 0.62
CA ASP A 101 4.80 -10.11 1.77
C ASP A 101 4.62 -8.61 1.49
N GLU A 102 5.62 -7.96 0.89
CA GLU A 102 5.52 -6.56 0.47
C GLU A 102 4.47 -6.38 -0.65
N TYR A 103 4.47 -7.23 -1.68
CA TYR A 103 3.47 -7.20 -2.74
C TYR A 103 2.05 -7.35 -2.18
N ALA A 104 1.84 -8.32 -1.28
CA ALA A 104 0.56 -8.58 -0.62
C ALA A 104 0.07 -7.39 0.22
N SER A 105 0.97 -6.56 0.76
CA SER A 105 0.61 -5.35 1.49
C SER A 105 0.12 -4.20 0.60
N LEU A 106 0.46 -4.23 -0.70
CA LEU A 106 0.15 -3.18 -1.68
C LEU A 106 -1.09 -3.49 -2.53
N VAL A 107 -1.51 -4.76 -2.60
CA VAL A 107 -2.65 -5.20 -3.41
C VAL A 107 -3.82 -5.64 -2.54
N THR A 108 -5.03 -5.36 -3.00
CA THR A 108 -6.25 -5.82 -2.33
C THR A 108 -6.46 -7.31 -2.62
N LEU A 109 -6.16 -8.17 -1.66
CA LEU A 109 -6.37 -9.60 -1.77
C LEU A 109 -7.82 -9.98 -1.40
N PRO A 110 -8.49 -10.88 -2.13
CA PRO A 110 -9.82 -11.35 -1.78
C PRO A 110 -9.81 -12.08 -0.44
N SER A 111 -10.62 -11.62 0.53
CA SER A 111 -10.69 -12.22 1.88
C SER A 111 -12.05 -12.84 2.22
N CYS A 112 -12.98 -12.95 1.27
CA CYS A 112 -14.38 -13.29 1.57
C CYS A 112 -14.65 -14.74 1.99
N GLY A 113 -13.67 -15.66 2.00
CA GLY A 113 -13.90 -17.09 2.26
C GLY A 113 -14.81 -17.80 1.23
N CYS A 114 -15.28 -17.03 0.25
CA CYS A 114 -16.04 -17.43 -0.92
C CYS A 114 -15.20 -18.32 -1.84
N ALA A 115 -15.84 -19.16 -2.67
CA ALA A 115 -15.15 -20.07 -3.59
C ALA A 115 -14.13 -19.33 -4.49
N THR A 116 -14.45 -18.12 -4.93
CA THR A 116 -13.54 -17.26 -5.71
C THR A 116 -12.29 -16.84 -4.94
N SER A 117 -12.42 -16.52 -3.65
CA SER A 117 -11.27 -16.17 -2.79
C SER A 117 -10.37 -17.38 -2.54
N ILE A 118 -10.97 -18.56 -2.34
CA ILE A 118 -10.21 -19.83 -2.21
C ILE A 118 -9.43 -20.13 -3.48
N ALA A 119 -10.10 -20.10 -4.65
CA ALA A 119 -9.45 -20.34 -5.95
C ALA A 119 -8.32 -19.33 -6.24
N TYR A 120 -8.50 -18.07 -5.82
CA TYR A 120 -7.46 -17.05 -5.92
C TYR A 120 -6.24 -17.36 -5.04
N LEU A 121 -6.46 -17.78 -3.78
CA LEU A 121 -5.38 -18.16 -2.86
C LEU A 121 -4.59 -19.38 -3.37
N GLU A 122 -5.29 -20.38 -3.94
CA GLU A 122 -4.66 -21.53 -4.57
C GLU A 122 -3.81 -21.12 -5.76
N HIS A 123 -4.34 -20.25 -6.63
CA HIS A 123 -3.60 -19.70 -7.76
C HIS A 123 -2.37 -18.90 -7.31
N ASP A 124 -2.49 -18.04 -6.30
CA ASP A 124 -1.37 -17.27 -5.74
C ASP A 124 -0.28 -18.20 -5.18
N GLN A 125 -0.66 -19.26 -4.46
CA GLN A 125 0.28 -20.26 -3.95
C GLN A 125 1.01 -20.99 -5.09
N GLN A 126 0.30 -21.34 -6.16
CA GLN A 126 0.89 -21.95 -7.35
C GLN A 126 1.88 -20.99 -8.05
N GLN A 127 1.53 -19.70 -8.18
CA GLN A 127 2.42 -18.71 -8.77
C GLN A 127 3.70 -18.53 -7.94
N LYS A 128 3.59 -18.46 -6.61
CA LYS A 128 4.75 -18.39 -5.71
C LYS A 128 5.66 -19.61 -5.85
N LEU A 129 5.08 -20.81 -5.98
CA LEU A 129 5.84 -22.03 -6.24
C LEU A 129 6.58 -21.95 -7.57
N LEU A 130 5.91 -21.56 -8.65
CA LEU A 130 6.54 -21.40 -9.97
C LEU A 130 7.69 -20.38 -9.94
N GLN A 131 7.48 -19.22 -9.31
CA GLN A 131 8.50 -18.19 -9.16
C GLN A 131 9.73 -18.71 -8.38
N PHE A 132 9.49 -19.44 -7.30
CA PHE A 132 10.56 -20.08 -6.54
C PHE A 132 11.37 -21.06 -7.42
N LEU A 133 10.69 -21.96 -8.11
CA LEU A 133 11.33 -22.98 -8.95
C LEU A 133 12.07 -22.39 -10.15
N MET A 134 11.51 -21.35 -10.80
CA MET A 134 12.13 -20.70 -11.95
C MET A 134 13.49 -20.10 -11.62
N GLY A 135 13.65 -19.52 -10.44
CA GLY A 135 14.91 -18.91 -10.00
C GLY A 135 15.88 -19.88 -9.30
N LEU A 136 15.51 -21.15 -9.04
CA LEU A 136 16.45 -22.14 -8.49
C LEU A 136 17.65 -22.35 -9.42
N SER A 137 18.81 -22.63 -8.83
CA SER A 137 20.04 -22.92 -9.57
C SER A 137 19.94 -24.22 -10.36
N GLU A 138 20.76 -24.34 -11.42
CA GLU A 138 20.79 -25.51 -12.32
C GLU A 138 21.12 -26.83 -11.61
N SER A 139 21.79 -26.79 -10.45
CA SER A 139 22.00 -27.98 -9.62
C SER A 139 20.70 -28.63 -9.14
N TYR A 140 19.57 -27.90 -9.18
CA TYR A 140 18.23 -28.39 -8.87
C TYR A 140 17.37 -28.60 -10.12
N GLY A 141 17.99 -28.72 -11.30
CA GLY A 141 17.28 -28.87 -12.60
C GLY A 141 16.19 -29.94 -12.60
N GLY A 142 16.40 -31.08 -11.93
CA GLY A 142 15.41 -32.15 -11.83
C GLY A 142 14.17 -31.83 -10.98
N ILE A 143 14.19 -30.76 -10.18
CA ILE A 143 13.04 -30.27 -9.38
C ILE A 143 12.30 -29.15 -10.14
N ARG A 144 12.90 -28.59 -11.20
CA ARG A 144 12.31 -27.53 -12.03
C ARG A 144 11.39 -28.07 -13.13
N SER A 145 11.46 -29.37 -13.46
CA SER A 145 10.73 -30.04 -14.56
C SER A 145 9.50 -30.81 -14.11
#